data_AF-A0A9X3X792-F1
#
_entry.id   AF-A0A9X3X792-F1
#
_cell.length_a   1.000
_cell.length_b   1.000
_cell.length_c   1.000
_cell.angle_alpha   90.00
_cell.angle_beta   90.00
_cell.angle_gamma   90.00
#
_symmetry.space_group_name_H-M   'P 1'
#
loop_
_entity.id
_entity.type
_entity.pdbx_description
1 polymer ?
#
loop_
_entity_poly.entity_id
_entity_poly.type
_entity_poly.pdbx_seq_one_letter_code
_entity_poly.pdbx_strand_id
1 'polypeptide(L)'
;MNDTERLFRQRPRSDEELYERLAEITKDELRRDLVARLAAQGALPREVPLYVRAFSFLGLTTSDLPALTSVLLDTRAPIEGRAVALALVRSVDPTRAQELARQVTQAELLAMNDAQLLVVIAGLAATPARLPEITEKIVRQPLESRLARFEQIDRLRKRARVPAAFLYEDLVRRDDLGIGDVAVDRIVEEGGAAAVWLCESLWHEAPSKAPRARWADVLARVFRSSARTNVEGLRALVFASEQSEDGARTAVLSVESPLDGSLTLARVRVDAGGALAGGMLTTLADERDLEDWLSEGPELLPRVPAPMASIAPWVEDATRRTSTPPRAALHLFAAACWFSLAARS
;
A
#
# COMPACT_ATOMS: atom_id res chain seq x y z
N MET A 1 -27.20 14.79 -9.22
CA MET A 1 -25.95 14.01 -9.09
C MET A 1 -26.01 12.98 -10.20
N ASN A 2 -25.04 12.99 -11.14
CA ASN A 2 -25.06 12.02 -12.23
C ASN A 2 -24.66 10.63 -11.72
N ASP A 3 -25.02 9.58 -12.46
CA ASP A 3 -24.77 8.20 -12.05
C ASP A 3 -23.28 7.87 -11.98
N THR A 4 -22.45 8.55 -12.79
CA THR A 4 -20.98 8.46 -12.73
C THR A 4 -20.45 8.91 -11.35
N GLU A 5 -20.93 10.02 -10.78
CA GLU A 5 -20.52 10.49 -9.46
C GLU A 5 -20.89 9.49 -8.35
N ARG A 6 -22.03 8.80 -8.50
CA ARG A 6 -22.50 7.78 -7.57
C ARG A 6 -21.49 6.63 -7.45
N LEU A 7 -20.79 6.27 -8.52
CA LEU A 7 -19.76 5.21 -8.51
C LEU A 7 -18.57 5.53 -7.58
N PHE A 8 -18.18 6.81 -7.49
CA PHE A 8 -17.05 7.23 -6.65
C PHE A 8 -17.44 7.42 -5.19
N ARG A 9 -18.69 7.84 -4.93
CA ARG A 9 -19.22 7.98 -3.57
C ARG A 9 -19.62 6.65 -2.94
N GLN A 10 -20.21 5.76 -3.73
CA GLN A 10 -20.64 4.43 -3.31
C GLN A 10 -19.90 3.40 -4.15
N ARG A 11 -18.65 3.13 -3.77
CA ARG A 11 -17.77 2.26 -4.56
C ARG A 11 -18.37 0.85 -4.70
N PRO A 12 -18.34 0.26 -5.91
CA PRO A 12 -18.77 -1.12 -6.09
C PRO A 12 -17.77 -2.07 -5.42
N ARG A 13 -18.30 -3.10 -4.77
CA ARG A 13 -17.55 -4.12 -4.02
C ARG A 13 -16.99 -5.24 -4.92
N SER A 14 -17.58 -5.43 -6.10
CA SER A 14 -17.12 -6.45 -7.05
C SER A 14 -17.07 -5.93 -8.50
N ASP A 15 -16.51 -6.73 -9.40
CA ASP A 15 -16.56 -6.48 -10.85
C ASP A 15 -17.97 -6.61 -11.40
N GLU A 16 -18.75 -7.56 -10.90
CA GLU A 16 -20.15 -7.74 -11.27
C GLU A 16 -20.98 -6.51 -10.91
N GLU A 17 -20.91 -6.04 -9.65
CA GLU A 17 -21.64 -4.85 -9.20
C GLU A 17 -21.22 -3.60 -9.99
N LEU A 18 -19.92 -3.46 -10.29
CA LEU A 18 -19.46 -2.37 -11.14
C LEU A 18 -20.12 -2.45 -12.51
N TYR A 19 -20.07 -3.59 -13.19
CA TYR A 19 -20.59 -3.73 -14.55
C TYR A 19 -22.10 -3.57 -14.64
N GLU A 20 -22.85 -4.06 -13.65
CA GLU A 20 -24.29 -3.82 -13.53
C GLU A 20 -24.59 -2.31 -13.48
N ARG A 21 -23.89 -1.57 -12.61
CA ARG A 21 -24.06 -0.12 -12.49
C ARG A 21 -23.59 0.64 -13.72
N LEU A 22 -22.52 0.21 -14.38
CA LEU A 22 -22.04 0.82 -15.62
C LEU A 22 -22.99 0.58 -16.79
N ALA A 23 -23.74 -0.54 -16.80
CA ALA A 23 -24.70 -0.85 -17.85
C ALA A 23 -25.93 0.08 -17.85
N GLU A 24 -26.21 0.74 -16.72
CA GLU A 24 -27.26 1.77 -16.60
C GLU A 24 -26.90 3.08 -17.30
N ILE A 25 -25.61 3.31 -17.60
CA ILE A 25 -25.09 4.56 -18.15
C ILE A 25 -24.70 4.36 -19.62
N THR A 26 -25.06 5.30 -20.49
CA THR A 26 -24.61 5.21 -21.89
C THR A 26 -23.08 5.33 -21.97
N LYS A 27 -22.43 4.57 -22.85
CA LYS A 27 -20.96 4.58 -22.96
C LYS A 27 -20.39 5.97 -23.24
N ASP A 28 -21.09 6.77 -24.04
CA ASP A 28 -20.63 8.11 -24.42
C ASP A 28 -20.78 9.13 -23.27
N GLU A 29 -21.83 9.00 -22.47
CA GLU A 29 -22.00 9.78 -21.24
C GLU A 29 -20.93 9.40 -20.22
N LEU A 30 -20.74 8.10 -19.98
CA LEU A 30 -19.75 7.60 -19.03
C LEU A 30 -18.33 8.06 -19.40
N ARG A 31 -17.94 7.98 -20.68
CA ARG A 31 -16.64 8.50 -21.17
C ARG A 31 -16.48 9.98 -20.86
N ARG A 32 -17.48 10.79 -21.24
CA ARG A 32 -17.45 12.25 -21.06
C ARG A 32 -17.33 12.60 -19.58
N ASP A 33 -18.12 11.96 -18.74
CA ASP A 33 -18.17 12.22 -17.30
C ASP A 33 -16.88 11.80 -16.59
N LEU A 34 -16.32 10.64 -16.92
CA LEU A 34 -15.04 10.19 -16.36
C LEU A 34 -13.90 11.14 -16.72
N VAL A 35 -13.83 11.58 -17.99
CA VAL A 35 -12.80 12.55 -18.42
C VAL A 35 -13.01 13.91 -17.76
N ALA A 36 -14.26 14.41 -17.68
CA ALA A 36 -14.58 15.67 -17.02
C ALA A 36 -14.22 15.63 -15.52
N ARG A 37 -14.48 14.50 -14.84
CA ARG A 37 -14.10 14.30 -13.43
C ARG A 37 -12.58 14.30 -13.26
N LEU A 38 -11.82 13.61 -14.12
CA LEU A 38 -10.35 13.65 -14.09
C LEU A 38 -9.81 15.07 -14.25
N ALA A 39 -10.39 15.85 -15.16
CA ALA A 39 -10.00 17.24 -15.41
C ALA A 39 -10.27 18.16 -14.21
N ALA A 40 -11.43 18.00 -13.56
CA ALA A 40 -11.89 18.90 -12.52
C ALA A 40 -11.42 18.52 -11.11
N GLN A 41 -11.39 17.22 -10.81
CA GLN A 41 -11.18 16.70 -9.45
C GLN A 41 -9.91 15.87 -9.30
N GLY A 42 -9.31 15.43 -10.41
CA GLY A 42 -8.17 14.52 -10.38
C GLY A 42 -8.59 13.07 -10.10
N ALA A 43 -7.69 12.31 -9.50
CA ALA A 43 -7.93 10.93 -9.09
C ALA A 43 -7.18 10.61 -7.79
N LEU A 44 -7.93 10.48 -6.70
CA LEU A 44 -7.34 10.04 -5.43
C LEU A 44 -6.85 8.59 -5.56
N PRO A 45 -5.84 8.15 -4.77
CA PRO A 45 -5.31 6.79 -4.84
C PRO A 45 -6.39 5.70 -4.83
N ARG A 46 -7.39 5.82 -3.95
CA ARG A 46 -8.52 4.90 -3.84
C ARG A 46 -9.47 4.88 -5.06
N GLU A 47 -9.45 5.92 -5.89
CA GLU A 47 -10.32 6.08 -7.05
C GLU A 47 -9.68 5.56 -8.34
N VAL A 48 -8.34 5.51 -8.40
CA VAL A 48 -7.61 5.06 -9.60
C VAL A 48 -8.02 3.66 -10.07
N PRO A 49 -8.17 2.63 -9.19
CA PRO A 49 -8.65 1.32 -9.63
C PRO A 49 -10.03 1.36 -10.29
N LEU A 50 -10.93 2.23 -9.80
CA LEU A 50 -12.27 2.41 -10.36
C LEU A 50 -12.19 3.05 -11.75
N TYR A 51 -11.38 4.09 -11.94
CA TYR A 51 -11.14 4.67 -13.27
C TYR A 51 -10.62 3.62 -14.26
N VAL A 52 -9.60 2.84 -13.87
CA VAL A 52 -9.02 1.80 -14.73
C VAL A 52 -10.06 0.75 -15.12
N ARG A 53 -10.84 0.24 -14.17
CA ARG A 53 -11.89 -0.77 -14.42
C ARG A 53 -13.02 -0.21 -15.28
N ALA A 54 -13.45 1.03 -15.04
CA ALA A 54 -14.49 1.69 -15.83
C ALA A 54 -14.05 1.95 -17.28
N PHE A 55 -12.81 2.44 -17.48
CA PHE A 55 -12.26 2.59 -18.83
C PHE A 55 -11.99 1.26 -19.54
N SER A 56 -11.65 0.21 -18.79
CA SER A 56 -11.55 -1.14 -19.34
C SER A 56 -12.91 -1.66 -19.81
N PHE A 57 -13.99 -1.43 -19.07
CA PHE A 57 -15.36 -1.77 -19.47
C PHE A 57 -15.80 -1.02 -20.74
N LEU A 58 -15.45 0.26 -20.82
CA LEU A 58 -15.75 1.10 -21.98
C LEU A 58 -15.03 0.63 -23.25
N GLY A 59 -13.87 -0.02 -23.11
CA GLY A 59 -12.97 -0.34 -24.20
C GLY A 59 -12.37 0.95 -24.77
N LEU A 60 -11.29 1.45 -24.16
CA LEU A 60 -10.59 2.63 -24.65
C LEU A 60 -10.07 2.43 -26.08
N THR A 61 -10.27 3.43 -26.92
CA THR A 61 -9.86 3.45 -28.33
C THR A 61 -9.14 4.74 -28.69
N THR A 62 -8.65 4.82 -29.93
CA THR A 62 -7.99 6.02 -30.44
C THR A 62 -8.90 7.25 -30.47
N SER A 63 -10.24 7.09 -30.52
CA SER A 63 -11.17 8.23 -30.47
C SER A 63 -11.24 8.90 -29.11
N ASP A 64 -10.80 8.23 -28.03
CA ASP A 64 -10.78 8.78 -26.68
C ASP A 64 -9.53 9.64 -26.41
N LEU A 65 -8.49 9.50 -27.25
CA LEU A 65 -7.20 10.17 -27.08
C LEU A 65 -7.27 11.70 -27.06
N PRO A 66 -8.06 12.40 -27.91
CA PRO A 66 -8.13 13.86 -27.87
C PRO A 66 -8.61 14.38 -26.51
N ALA A 67 -9.62 13.73 -25.92
CA ALA A 67 -10.18 14.14 -24.63
C ALA A 67 -9.16 13.91 -23.49
N LEU A 68 -8.52 12.74 -23.44
CA LEU A 68 -7.47 12.45 -22.45
C LEU A 68 -6.23 13.36 -22.63
N THR A 69 -5.87 13.68 -23.88
CA THR A 69 -4.78 14.62 -24.18
C THR A 69 -5.09 16.01 -23.65
N SER A 70 -6.35 16.47 -23.78
CA SER A 70 -6.77 17.77 -23.25
C SER A 70 -6.58 17.86 -21.74
N VAL A 71 -6.92 16.79 -20.99
CA VAL A 71 -6.67 16.71 -19.55
C VAL A 71 -5.18 16.76 -19.25
N LEU A 72 -4.37 15.94 -19.92
CA LEU A 72 -2.92 15.87 -19.70
C LEU A 72 -2.21 17.22 -19.91
N LEU A 73 -2.61 17.96 -20.94
CA LEU A 73 -1.97 19.23 -21.32
C LEU A 73 -2.58 20.44 -20.61
N ASP A 74 -3.69 20.30 -19.89
CA ASP A 74 -4.27 21.37 -19.09
C ASP A 74 -3.43 21.59 -17.81
N THR A 75 -2.73 22.72 -17.74
CA THR A 75 -1.89 23.09 -16.59
C THR A 75 -2.72 23.45 -15.34
N ARG A 76 -4.03 23.65 -15.48
CA ARG A 76 -4.95 23.89 -14.36
C ARG A 76 -5.56 22.61 -13.81
N ALA A 77 -5.48 21.50 -14.55
CA ALA A 77 -5.99 20.22 -14.08
C ALA A 77 -5.11 19.65 -12.95
N PRO A 78 -5.68 18.94 -11.96
CA PRO A 78 -4.92 18.29 -10.90
C PRO A 78 -3.87 17.32 -11.46
N ILE A 79 -2.69 17.28 -10.85
CA ILE A 79 -1.56 16.42 -11.29
C ILE A 79 -1.96 14.95 -11.31
N GLU A 80 -2.79 14.51 -10.36
CA GLU A 80 -3.28 13.15 -10.27
C GLU A 80 -4.17 12.79 -11.47
N GLY A 81 -5.03 13.71 -11.90
CA GLY A 81 -5.88 13.54 -13.09
C GLY A 81 -5.04 13.44 -14.36
N ARG A 82 -4.05 14.34 -14.49
CA ARG A 82 -3.09 14.33 -15.61
C ARG A 82 -2.26 13.05 -15.64
N ALA A 83 -1.86 12.54 -14.47
CA ALA A 83 -1.11 11.30 -14.33
C ALA A 83 -1.92 10.07 -14.78
N VAL A 84 -3.21 10.00 -14.41
CA VAL A 84 -4.12 8.95 -14.89
C VAL A 84 -4.35 9.09 -16.39
N ALA A 85 -4.61 10.30 -16.90
CA ALA A 85 -4.78 10.55 -18.33
C ALA A 85 -3.56 10.07 -19.14
N LEU A 86 -2.33 10.38 -18.70
CA LEU A 86 -1.10 9.89 -19.32
C LEU A 86 -1.01 8.36 -19.32
N ALA A 87 -1.40 7.71 -18.21
CA ALA A 87 -1.41 6.25 -18.13
C ALA A 87 -2.42 5.61 -19.08
N LEU A 88 -3.62 6.20 -19.20
CA LEU A 88 -4.67 5.73 -20.11
C LEU A 88 -4.27 5.95 -21.57
N VAL A 89 -3.72 7.12 -21.93
CA VAL A 89 -3.17 7.35 -23.28
C VAL A 89 -2.09 6.32 -23.60
N ARG A 90 -1.15 6.07 -22.67
CA ARG A 90 -0.11 5.05 -22.86
C ARG A 90 -0.66 3.64 -23.06
N SER A 91 -1.82 3.31 -22.48
CA SER A 91 -2.45 2.00 -22.66
C SER A 91 -3.04 1.79 -24.07
N VAL A 92 -3.39 2.88 -24.75
CA VAL A 92 -3.96 2.86 -26.11
C VAL A 92 -2.87 3.09 -27.16
N ASP A 93 -2.03 4.09 -26.96
CA ASP A 93 -0.96 4.50 -27.86
C ASP A 93 0.30 4.92 -27.07
N PRO A 94 1.24 3.98 -26.85
CA PRO A 94 2.50 4.26 -26.15
C PRO A 94 3.37 5.32 -26.85
N THR A 95 3.36 5.37 -28.19
CA THR A 95 4.16 6.32 -28.96
C THR A 95 3.64 7.73 -28.74
N ARG A 96 2.33 7.91 -28.83
CA ARG A 96 1.68 9.19 -28.55
C ARG A 96 1.91 9.65 -27.11
N ALA A 97 1.84 8.74 -26.14
CA ALA A 97 2.14 9.07 -24.75
C ALA A 97 3.56 9.61 -24.57
N GLN A 98 4.55 9.05 -25.28
CA GLN A 98 5.93 9.56 -25.24
C GLN A 98 6.06 10.95 -25.89
N GLU A 99 5.35 11.20 -26.99
CA GLU A 99 5.30 12.53 -27.61
C GLU A 99 4.68 13.56 -26.67
N LEU A 100 3.57 13.24 -26.02
CA LEU A 100 2.89 14.13 -25.08
C LEU A 100 3.73 14.38 -23.82
N ALA A 101 4.45 13.36 -23.33
CA ALA A 101 5.38 13.52 -22.20
C ALA A 101 6.51 14.53 -22.50
N ARG A 102 6.87 14.75 -23.78
CA ARG A 102 7.84 15.79 -24.18
C ARG A 102 7.24 17.19 -24.27
N GLN A 103 5.91 17.33 -24.23
CA GLN A 103 5.20 18.61 -24.30
C GLN A 103 4.90 19.22 -22.93
N VAL A 104 5.03 18.44 -21.86
CA VAL A 104 4.92 18.92 -20.47
C VAL A 104 6.30 19.25 -19.91
N THR A 105 6.35 20.08 -18.86
CA THR A 105 7.63 20.37 -18.21
C THR A 105 8.18 19.14 -17.49
N GLN A 106 9.50 19.08 -17.31
CA GLN A 106 10.15 17.99 -16.57
C GLN A 106 9.61 17.89 -15.13
N ALA A 107 9.34 19.02 -14.48
CA ALA A 107 8.79 19.05 -13.13
C ALA A 107 7.39 18.43 -13.05
N GLU A 108 6.50 18.75 -14.00
CA GLU A 108 5.16 18.15 -14.07
C GLU A 108 5.23 16.66 -14.37
N LEU A 109 6.11 16.23 -15.29
CA LEU A 109 6.28 14.82 -15.61
C LEU A 109 6.76 14.01 -14.40
N LEU A 110 7.67 14.57 -13.60
CA LEU A 110 8.11 13.98 -12.34
C LEU A 110 6.96 13.90 -11.32
N ALA A 111 6.18 14.98 -11.18
CA ALA A 111 5.02 15.00 -10.29
C ALA A 111 3.94 13.97 -10.69
N MET A 112 3.71 13.79 -11.99
CA MET A 112 2.81 12.75 -12.50
C MET A 112 3.36 11.34 -12.24
N ASN A 113 4.68 11.12 -12.37
CA ASN A 113 5.31 9.85 -12.01
C ASN A 113 5.14 9.55 -10.51
N ASP A 114 5.31 10.57 -9.66
CA ASP A 114 5.11 10.47 -8.22
C ASP A 114 3.66 10.13 -7.87
N ALA A 115 2.68 10.76 -8.52
CA ALA A 115 1.27 10.44 -8.35
C ALA A 115 0.99 8.96 -8.72
N GLN A 116 1.50 8.47 -9.85
CA GLN A 116 1.34 7.06 -10.24
C GLN A 116 2.03 6.11 -9.24
N LEU A 117 3.23 6.44 -8.79
CA LEU A 117 3.98 5.62 -7.85
C LEU A 117 3.32 5.59 -6.47
N LEU A 118 2.74 6.71 -6.03
CA LEU A 118 2.01 6.80 -4.77
C LEU A 118 0.79 5.86 -4.76
N VAL A 119 0.05 5.79 -5.86
CA VAL A 119 -1.07 4.84 -6.03
C VAL A 119 -0.58 3.40 -5.88
N VAL A 120 0.54 3.06 -6.54
CA VAL A 120 1.13 1.73 -6.44
C VAL A 120 1.53 1.42 -5.00
N ILE A 121 2.24 2.32 -4.33
CA ILE A 121 2.68 2.14 -2.94
C ILE A 121 1.49 1.95 -2.00
N ALA A 122 0.44 2.76 -2.13
CA ALA A 122 -0.76 2.65 -1.29
C ALA A 122 -1.55 1.35 -1.52
N GLY A 123 -1.56 0.81 -2.75
CA GLY A 123 -2.23 -0.43 -3.10
C GLY A 123 -1.40 -1.72 -2.90
N LEU A 124 -0.07 -1.61 -2.82
CA LEU A 124 0.86 -2.74 -2.88
C LEU A 124 0.64 -3.79 -1.79
N ALA A 125 0.23 -3.29 -0.65
CA ALA A 125 -0.06 -3.99 0.58
C ALA A 125 -1.17 -5.07 0.41
N ALA A 126 -2.16 -4.82 -0.44
CA ALA A 126 -3.19 -5.80 -0.80
C ALA A 126 -2.67 -6.90 -1.76
N THR A 127 -1.55 -6.67 -2.44
CA THR A 127 -0.88 -7.64 -3.32
C THR A 127 0.62 -7.75 -3.01
N PRO A 128 1.03 -8.30 -1.85
CA PRO A 128 2.43 -8.36 -1.42
C PRO A 128 3.38 -9.03 -2.42
N ALA A 129 2.87 -9.95 -3.24
CA ALA A 129 3.65 -10.59 -4.32
C ALA A 129 4.23 -9.58 -5.34
N ARG A 130 3.69 -8.36 -5.40
CA ARG A 130 4.15 -7.27 -6.26
C ARG A 130 5.24 -6.41 -5.62
N LEU A 131 5.63 -6.67 -4.37
CA LEU A 131 6.73 -5.96 -3.69
C LEU A 131 8.01 -5.83 -4.55
N PRO A 132 8.46 -6.87 -5.28
CA PRO A 132 9.62 -6.77 -6.16
C PRO A 132 9.51 -5.67 -7.23
N GLU A 133 8.30 -5.24 -7.63
CA GLU A 133 8.11 -4.13 -8.57
C GLU A 133 8.71 -2.81 -8.06
N ILE A 134 8.77 -2.61 -6.74
CA ILE A 134 9.38 -1.42 -6.13
C ILE A 134 10.91 -1.51 -6.22
N THR A 135 11.48 -2.67 -5.89
CA THR A 135 12.91 -2.93 -6.04
C THR A 135 13.34 -2.75 -7.51
N GLU A 136 12.58 -3.30 -8.45
CA GLU A 136 12.83 -3.19 -9.88
C GLU A 136 12.83 -1.74 -10.39
N LYS A 137 11.99 -0.87 -9.82
CA LYS A 137 12.01 0.57 -10.16
C LYS A 137 13.34 1.24 -9.77
N ILE A 138 14.03 0.73 -8.75
CA ILE A 138 15.35 1.21 -8.34
C ILE A 138 16.44 0.54 -9.19
N VAL A 139 16.37 -0.77 -9.41
CA VAL A 139 17.33 -1.56 -10.21
C VAL A 139 17.51 -0.96 -11.61
N ARG A 140 16.40 -0.52 -12.23
CA ARG A 140 16.40 0.08 -13.58
C ARG A 140 17.10 1.44 -13.68
N GLN A 141 17.47 2.06 -12.56
CA GLN A 141 18.22 3.32 -12.57
C GLN A 141 19.73 3.05 -12.71
N PRO A 142 20.45 3.97 -13.38
CA PRO A 142 21.91 4.04 -13.28
C PRO A 142 22.37 4.07 -11.82
N LEU A 143 23.54 3.50 -11.52
CA LEU A 143 24.04 3.30 -10.15
C LEU A 143 24.02 4.61 -9.34
N GLU A 144 24.47 5.70 -9.95
CA GLU A 144 24.51 7.06 -9.41
C GLU A 144 23.12 7.65 -9.08
N SER A 145 22.06 7.13 -9.70
CA SER A 145 20.68 7.60 -9.54
C SER A 145 19.84 6.71 -8.60
N ARG A 146 20.33 5.53 -8.21
CA ARG A 146 19.59 4.58 -7.37
C ARG A 146 19.21 5.16 -6.01
N LEU A 147 20.13 5.87 -5.36
CA LEU A 147 19.87 6.50 -4.07
C LEU A 147 18.78 7.59 -4.18
N ALA A 148 18.86 8.45 -5.21
CA ALA A 148 17.85 9.47 -5.43
C ALA A 148 16.45 8.87 -5.67
N ARG A 149 16.37 7.76 -6.42
CA ARG A 149 15.11 7.04 -6.63
C ARG A 149 14.60 6.35 -5.36
N PHE A 150 15.50 5.77 -4.55
CA PHE A 150 15.15 5.22 -3.25
C PHE A 150 14.55 6.30 -2.32
N GLU A 151 15.20 7.46 -2.21
CA GLU A 151 14.71 8.56 -1.36
C GLU A 151 13.37 9.13 -1.85
N GLN A 152 13.15 9.18 -3.18
CA GLN A 152 11.83 9.50 -3.74
C GLN A 152 10.77 8.49 -3.30
N ILE A 153 11.06 7.18 -3.39
CA ILE A 153 10.17 6.11 -2.93
C ILE A 153 9.91 6.22 -1.41
N ASP A 154 10.92 6.47 -0.59
CA ASP A 154 10.77 6.62 0.87
C ASP A 154 9.88 7.81 1.24
N ARG A 155 10.01 8.95 0.55
CA ARG A 155 9.10 10.09 0.74
C ARG A 155 7.66 9.72 0.44
N LEU A 156 7.40 9.02 -0.67
CA LEU A 156 6.04 8.58 -1.03
C LEU A 156 5.49 7.53 -0.07
N ARG A 157 6.33 6.58 0.36
CA ARG A 157 6.02 5.59 1.40
C ARG A 157 5.58 6.26 2.69
N LYS A 158 6.36 7.24 3.19
CA LYS A 158 6.03 8.01 4.38
C LYS A 158 4.70 8.75 4.24
N ARG A 159 4.46 9.37 3.08
CA ARG A 159 3.16 10.01 2.77
C ARG A 159 2.00 9.02 2.80
N ALA A 160 2.18 7.81 2.28
CA ALA A 160 1.17 6.75 2.27
C ALA A 160 1.08 5.93 3.57
N ARG A 161 1.92 6.22 4.58
CA ARG A 161 2.00 5.48 5.85
C ARG A 161 2.24 3.97 5.68
N VAL A 162 3.00 3.59 4.66
CA VAL A 162 3.37 2.18 4.44
C VAL A 162 4.60 1.81 5.28
N PRO A 163 4.58 0.72 6.09
CA PRO A 163 5.73 0.33 6.90
C PRO A 163 7.00 0.06 6.07
N ALA A 164 8.16 0.50 6.55
CA ALA A 164 9.46 0.28 5.91
C ALA A 164 9.83 -1.21 5.84
N ALA A 165 9.61 -1.95 6.93
CA ALA A 165 9.87 -3.40 6.99
C ALA A 165 9.08 -4.17 5.92
N PHE A 166 7.86 -3.72 5.61
CA PHE A 166 7.07 -4.28 4.53
C PHE A 166 7.63 -3.87 3.15
N LEU A 167 7.76 -2.57 2.88
CA LEU A 167 8.10 -2.09 1.54
C LEU A 167 9.50 -2.51 1.09
N TYR A 168 10.44 -2.61 2.03
CA TYR A 168 11.86 -2.87 1.74
C TYR A 168 12.29 -4.31 2.00
N GLU A 169 11.36 -5.23 2.27
CA GLU A 169 11.63 -6.66 2.50
C GLU A 169 12.50 -7.26 1.40
N ASP A 170 12.13 -7.04 0.13
CA ASP A 170 12.87 -7.55 -1.02
C ASP A 170 14.19 -6.78 -1.25
N LEU A 171 14.15 -5.47 -1.02
CA LEU A 171 15.29 -4.58 -1.28
C LEU A 171 16.50 -4.89 -0.39
N VAL A 172 16.30 -5.18 0.90
CA VAL A 172 17.40 -5.44 1.84
C VAL A 172 18.13 -6.76 1.61
N ARG A 173 17.63 -7.59 0.68
CA ARG A 173 18.21 -8.86 0.26
C ARG A 173 19.09 -8.74 -0.99
N ARG A 174 19.14 -7.53 -1.57
CA ARG A 174 19.83 -7.22 -2.82
C ARG A 174 21.10 -6.43 -2.56
N ASP A 175 22.15 -7.14 -2.14
CA ASP A 175 23.46 -6.56 -1.86
C ASP A 175 24.08 -5.88 -3.10
N ASP A 176 23.70 -6.30 -4.32
CA ASP A 176 24.15 -5.76 -5.60
C ASP A 176 23.71 -4.31 -5.88
N LEU A 177 22.76 -3.79 -5.11
CA LEU A 177 22.16 -2.48 -5.39
C LEU A 177 22.91 -1.31 -4.76
N GLY A 178 23.78 -1.56 -3.77
CA GLY A 178 24.54 -0.51 -3.08
C GLY A 178 23.70 0.43 -2.21
N ILE A 179 22.43 0.08 -1.95
CA ILE A 179 21.47 0.88 -1.16
C ILE A 179 20.87 0.10 0.02
N GLY A 180 21.30 -1.14 0.23
CA GLY A 180 20.77 -2.03 1.26
C GLY A 180 20.89 -1.45 2.67
N ASP A 181 22.02 -0.79 3.00
CA ASP A 181 22.22 -0.20 4.33
C ASP A 181 21.28 0.97 4.60
N VAL A 182 21.00 1.83 3.60
CA VAL A 182 20.04 2.94 3.74
C VAL A 182 18.63 2.39 3.97
N ALA A 183 18.24 1.33 3.26
CA ALA A 183 16.97 0.66 3.47
C ALA A 183 16.87 0.01 4.87
N VAL A 184 17.94 -0.64 5.32
CA VAL A 184 18.04 -1.20 6.68
C VAL A 184 17.90 -0.09 7.73
N ASP A 185 18.53 1.07 7.52
CA ASP A 185 18.41 2.19 8.46
C ASP A 185 16.95 2.66 8.61
N ARG A 186 16.16 2.70 7.53
CA ARG A 186 14.72 3.02 7.61
C ARG A 186 13.93 1.96 8.39
N ILE A 187 14.28 0.69 8.26
CA ILE A 187 13.66 -0.41 9.01
C ILE A 187 14.02 -0.31 10.49
N VAL A 188 15.28 -0.03 10.82
CA VAL A 188 15.77 0.13 12.20
C VAL A 188 15.16 1.37 12.88
N GLU A 189 15.05 2.47 12.14
CA GLU A 189 14.42 3.72 12.59
C GLU A 189 12.94 3.51 12.95
N GLU A 190 12.23 2.66 12.19
CA GLU A 190 10.84 2.33 12.47
C GLU A 190 10.67 1.27 13.58
N GLY A 191 11.55 0.26 13.60
CA GLY A 191 11.56 -0.80 14.59
C GLY A 191 10.26 -1.61 14.68
N GLY A 192 9.99 -2.16 15.86
CA GLY A 192 8.81 -2.98 16.14
C GLY A 192 9.01 -4.48 15.87
N ALA A 193 8.03 -5.29 16.26
CA ALA A 193 8.15 -6.74 16.22
C ALA A 193 8.31 -7.29 14.79
N ALA A 194 7.67 -6.67 13.79
CA ALA A 194 7.85 -7.07 12.40
C ALA A 194 9.26 -6.77 11.85
N ALA A 195 9.90 -5.68 12.29
CA ALA A 195 11.29 -5.41 11.92
C ALA A 195 12.24 -6.45 12.51
N VAL A 196 12.02 -6.84 13.78
CA VAL A 196 12.74 -7.95 14.42
C VAL A 196 12.56 -9.24 13.62
N TRP A 197 11.31 -9.61 13.32
CA TRP A 197 10.99 -10.81 12.55
C TRP A 197 11.69 -10.84 11.18
N LEU A 198 11.71 -9.73 10.45
CA LEU A 198 12.45 -9.62 9.19
C LEU A 198 13.96 -9.80 9.39
N CYS A 199 14.56 -9.09 10.34
CA CYS A 199 15.99 -9.15 10.58
C CYS A 199 16.45 -10.53 11.10
N GLU A 200 15.64 -11.21 11.92
CA GLU A 200 15.90 -12.59 12.37
C GLU A 200 15.85 -13.57 11.20
N SER A 201 14.86 -13.45 10.31
CA SER A 201 14.81 -14.27 9.08
C SER A 201 16.07 -14.07 8.24
N LEU A 202 16.48 -12.82 8.03
CA LEU A 202 17.68 -12.49 7.26
C LEU A 202 18.97 -13.01 7.92
N TRP A 203 19.02 -13.02 9.25
CA TRP A 203 20.12 -13.61 10.01
C TRP A 203 20.21 -15.14 9.84
N HIS A 204 19.08 -15.83 9.87
CA HIS A 204 18.99 -17.28 9.65
C HIS A 204 19.31 -17.68 8.21
N GLU A 205 18.86 -16.88 7.24
CA GLU A 205 19.09 -17.10 5.81
C GLU A 205 20.52 -16.74 5.36
N ALA A 206 21.28 -16.03 6.19
CA ALA A 206 22.63 -15.58 5.86
C ALA A 206 23.57 -16.76 5.50
N PRO A 207 24.23 -16.73 4.32
CA PRO A 207 24.99 -17.87 3.79
C PRO A 207 26.35 -18.08 4.48
N SER A 208 26.85 -17.09 5.21
CA SER A 208 28.18 -17.16 5.85
C SER A 208 28.25 -16.33 7.14
N LYS A 209 29.38 -16.43 7.85
CA LYS A 209 29.60 -15.74 9.13
C LYS A 209 29.54 -14.22 9.03
N ALA A 210 30.03 -13.63 7.93
CA ALA A 210 30.10 -12.17 7.80
C ALA A 210 28.72 -11.51 7.63
N PRO A 211 27.84 -11.92 6.71
CA PRO A 211 26.46 -11.43 6.64
C PRO A 211 25.66 -11.74 7.91
N ARG A 212 25.92 -12.88 8.56
CA ARG A 212 25.30 -13.22 9.85
C ARG A 212 25.70 -12.26 10.96
N ALA A 213 26.98 -11.88 11.02
CA ALA A 213 27.45 -10.86 11.97
C ALA A 213 26.83 -9.48 11.69
N ARG A 214 26.69 -9.09 10.42
CA ARG A 214 25.98 -7.86 10.02
C ARG A 214 24.54 -7.87 10.55
N TRP A 215 23.77 -8.93 10.29
CA TRP A 215 22.38 -9.01 10.76
C TRP A 215 22.26 -9.09 12.28
N ALA A 216 23.25 -9.68 12.98
CA ALA A 216 23.28 -9.64 14.44
C ALA A 216 23.46 -8.21 14.98
N ASP A 217 24.30 -7.39 14.35
CA ASP A 217 24.43 -5.97 14.71
C ASP A 217 23.13 -5.19 14.40
N VAL A 218 22.53 -5.42 13.23
CA VAL A 218 21.23 -4.82 12.89
C VAL A 218 20.15 -5.18 13.92
N LEU A 219 20.05 -6.46 14.30
CA LEU A 219 19.12 -6.90 15.35
C LEU A 219 19.38 -6.18 16.67
N ALA A 220 20.64 -6.07 17.09
CA ALA A 220 21.01 -5.33 18.28
C ALA A 220 20.60 -3.85 18.19
N ARG A 221 20.68 -3.22 17.01
CA ARG A 221 20.18 -1.86 16.78
C ARG A 221 18.66 -1.76 16.89
N VAL A 222 17.91 -2.71 16.30
CA VAL A 222 16.43 -2.76 16.41
C VAL A 222 15.98 -2.94 17.87
N PHE A 223 16.66 -3.77 18.66
CA PHE A 223 16.33 -3.93 20.07
C PHE A 223 16.70 -2.71 20.92
N ARG A 224 17.77 -1.98 20.56
CA ARG A 224 18.20 -0.76 21.27
C ARG A 224 17.37 0.48 20.94
N SER A 225 16.69 0.54 19.78
CA SER A 225 15.74 1.61 19.45
C SER A 225 14.44 1.47 20.27
N SER A 226 14.60 1.54 21.59
CA SER A 226 13.52 1.56 22.58
C SER A 226 12.64 2.81 22.46
N ALA A 227 13.17 3.90 21.90
CA ALA A 227 12.40 5.05 21.44
C ALA A 227 11.98 4.82 19.98
N ARG A 228 10.79 4.23 19.80
CA ARG A 228 10.16 4.17 18.48
C ARG A 228 9.83 5.60 18.07
N THR A 229 10.19 6.02 16.85
CA THR A 229 9.75 7.33 16.35
C THR A 229 8.22 7.32 16.33
N ASN A 230 7.55 8.17 17.11
CA ASN A 230 6.08 8.25 17.05
C ASN A 230 5.63 8.60 15.64
N VAL A 231 4.56 7.98 15.18
CA VAL A 231 3.99 8.28 13.86
C VAL A 231 2.95 9.37 14.05
N GLU A 232 3.39 10.62 14.03
CA GLU A 232 2.51 11.77 14.25
C GLU A 232 1.33 11.77 13.26
N GLY A 233 0.12 11.92 13.82
CA GLY A 233 -1.13 11.98 13.07
C GLY A 233 -1.61 10.66 12.49
N LEU A 234 -1.06 9.51 12.91
CA LEU A 234 -1.61 8.20 12.52
C LEU A 234 -2.95 7.98 13.22
N ARG A 235 -4.01 7.79 12.43
CA ARG A 235 -5.34 7.43 12.94
C ARG A 235 -5.54 5.94 12.78
N ALA A 236 -5.50 5.22 13.89
CA ALA A 236 -5.64 3.78 13.94
C ALA A 236 -6.74 3.38 14.92
N LEU A 237 -7.57 2.41 14.52
CA LEU A 237 -8.56 1.76 15.36
C LEU A 237 -8.26 0.27 15.39
N VAL A 238 -8.44 -0.38 16.53
CA VAL A 238 -8.24 -1.83 16.65
C VAL A 238 -9.44 -2.48 17.31
N PHE A 239 -9.82 -3.64 16.80
CA PHE A 239 -10.92 -4.46 17.26
C PHE A 239 -10.36 -5.84 17.54
N ALA A 240 -10.68 -6.42 18.68
CA ALA A 240 -10.13 -7.72 19.05
C ALA A 240 -11.19 -8.60 19.69
N SER A 241 -11.06 -9.90 19.46
CA SER A 241 -11.85 -10.90 20.15
C SER A 241 -11.41 -10.99 21.61
N GLU A 242 -12.28 -11.56 22.45
CA GLU A 242 -11.82 -12.11 23.72
C GLU A 242 -10.91 -13.32 23.48
N GLN A 243 -10.19 -13.74 24.52
CA GLN A 243 -9.44 -14.99 24.45
C GLN A 243 -10.41 -16.16 24.47
N SER A 244 -10.36 -16.99 23.43
CA SER A 244 -11.07 -18.27 23.41
C SER A 244 -10.56 -19.22 24.50
N GLU A 245 -11.33 -20.27 24.81
CA GLU A 245 -10.93 -21.30 25.79
C GLU A 245 -9.60 -21.99 25.42
N ASP A 246 -9.35 -22.16 24.12
CA ASP A 246 -8.10 -22.72 23.59
C ASP A 246 -6.96 -21.70 23.55
N GLY A 247 -7.18 -20.47 24.02
CA GLY A 247 -6.17 -19.42 24.07
C GLY A 247 -5.99 -18.61 22.79
N ALA A 248 -6.67 -18.96 21.69
CA ALA A 248 -6.63 -18.25 20.42
C ALA A 248 -7.32 -16.87 20.51
N ARG A 249 -6.84 -15.92 19.70
CA ARG A 249 -7.34 -14.54 19.62
C ARG A 249 -7.26 -14.01 18.20
N THR A 250 -8.17 -13.11 17.85
CA THR A 250 -8.18 -12.40 16.57
C THR A 250 -8.17 -10.90 16.80
N ALA A 251 -7.41 -10.15 16.00
CA ALA A 251 -7.52 -8.69 15.94
C ALA A 251 -7.61 -8.18 14.50
N VAL A 252 -8.41 -7.13 14.33
CA VAL A 252 -8.50 -6.31 13.11
C VAL A 252 -8.05 -4.90 13.45
N LEU A 253 -7.06 -4.42 12.73
CA LEU A 253 -6.58 -3.05 12.74
C LEU A 253 -7.13 -2.32 11.51
N SER A 254 -7.59 -1.10 11.70
CA SER A 254 -7.89 -0.13 10.64
C SER A 254 -6.96 1.07 10.78
N VAL A 255 -6.31 1.47 9.69
CA VAL A 255 -5.47 2.67 9.60
C VAL A 255 -6.00 3.59 8.51
N GLU A 256 -6.34 4.82 8.86
CA GLU A 256 -6.82 5.83 7.90
C GLU A 256 -5.64 6.42 7.10
N SER A 257 -5.76 6.40 5.78
CA SER A 257 -4.83 7.03 4.84
C SER A 257 -4.96 8.55 4.92
N PRO A 258 -3.87 9.29 5.15
CA PRO A 258 -3.90 10.75 5.13
C PRO A 258 -4.06 11.33 3.72
N LEU A 259 -4.00 10.49 2.67
CA LEU A 259 -4.07 10.93 1.27
C LEU A 259 -5.52 11.19 0.84
N ASP A 260 -6.44 10.32 1.27
CA ASP A 260 -7.80 10.28 0.75
C ASP A 260 -8.83 9.70 1.73
N GLY A 261 -8.44 9.44 2.99
CA GLY A 261 -9.32 8.86 4.00
C GLY A 261 -9.69 7.39 3.74
N SER A 262 -9.08 6.71 2.76
CA SER A 262 -9.27 5.27 2.61
C SER A 262 -8.64 4.50 3.77
N LEU A 263 -9.11 3.28 4.00
CA LEU A 263 -8.63 2.44 5.09
C LEU A 263 -7.59 1.42 4.60
N THR A 264 -6.59 1.16 5.43
CA THR A 264 -5.84 -0.09 5.41
C THR A 264 -6.34 -0.97 6.54
N LEU A 265 -6.86 -2.13 6.19
CA LEU A 265 -7.38 -3.14 7.10
C LEU A 265 -6.37 -4.28 7.22
N ALA A 266 -5.95 -4.60 8.44
CA ALA A 266 -5.00 -5.66 8.73
C ALA A 266 -5.56 -6.61 9.79
N ARG A 267 -5.61 -7.91 9.50
CA ARG A 267 -6.13 -8.93 10.42
C ARG A 267 -5.00 -9.84 10.82
N VAL A 268 -4.93 -10.16 12.10
CA VAL A 268 -4.04 -11.18 12.64
C VAL A 268 -4.85 -12.18 13.46
N ARG A 269 -4.50 -13.46 13.36
CA ARG A 269 -4.98 -14.52 14.22
C ARG A 269 -3.80 -15.14 14.97
N VAL A 270 -3.95 -15.22 16.28
CA VAL A 270 -3.01 -15.87 17.20
C VAL A 270 -3.58 -17.22 17.61
N ASP A 271 -2.76 -18.26 17.55
CA ASP A 271 -3.13 -19.60 17.97
C ASP A 271 -2.95 -19.84 19.48
N ALA A 272 -3.27 -21.05 19.92
CA ALA A 272 -3.08 -21.51 21.30
C ALA A 272 -1.62 -21.46 21.79
N GLY A 273 -0.65 -21.61 20.87
CA GLY A 273 0.78 -21.49 21.15
C GLY A 273 1.25 -20.05 21.34
N GLY A 274 0.37 -19.09 21.05
CA GLY A 274 0.64 -17.67 21.12
C GLY A 274 1.40 -17.15 19.91
N ALA A 275 1.53 -17.90 18.81
CA ALA A 275 2.17 -17.44 17.58
C ALA A 275 1.12 -16.93 16.57
N LEU A 276 1.55 -16.14 15.59
CA LEU A 276 0.68 -15.75 14.49
C LEU A 276 0.43 -16.97 13.58
N ALA A 277 -0.84 -17.33 13.42
CA ALA A 277 -1.28 -18.47 12.61
C ALA A 277 -2.00 -18.05 11.33
N GLY A 278 -2.45 -16.81 11.22
CA GLY A 278 -3.11 -16.30 10.02
C GLY A 278 -3.09 -14.79 9.94
N GLY A 279 -3.06 -14.26 8.72
CA GLY A 279 -3.13 -12.83 8.50
C GLY A 279 -3.67 -12.47 7.13
N MET A 280 -4.35 -11.33 7.09
CA MET A 280 -4.99 -10.80 5.88
C MET A 280 -4.79 -9.29 5.84
N LEU A 281 -4.74 -8.73 4.64
CA LEU A 281 -4.59 -7.30 4.45
C LEU A 281 -5.40 -6.82 3.24
N THR A 282 -6.15 -5.74 3.42
CA THR A 282 -6.80 -4.99 2.32
C THR A 282 -6.43 -3.52 2.46
N THR A 283 -6.15 -2.85 1.34
CA THR A 283 -5.89 -1.41 1.33
C THR A 283 -6.80 -0.69 0.36
N LEU A 284 -6.81 0.64 0.46
CA LEU A 284 -7.74 1.50 -0.29
C LEU A 284 -9.21 1.19 0.03
N ALA A 285 -9.47 0.58 1.19
CA ALA A 285 -10.78 0.16 1.64
C ALA A 285 -11.67 1.34 2.06
N ASP A 286 -12.95 1.06 2.31
CA ASP A 286 -13.89 1.98 2.95
C ASP A 286 -14.48 1.40 4.26
N GLU A 287 -15.31 2.19 4.94
CA GLU A 287 -15.94 1.80 6.21
C GLU A 287 -16.81 0.55 6.09
N ARG A 288 -17.38 0.29 4.90
CA ARG A 288 -18.22 -0.88 4.70
C ARG A 288 -17.37 -2.14 4.59
N ASP A 289 -16.18 -2.06 4.00
CA ASP A 289 -15.21 -3.16 4.02
C ASP A 289 -14.79 -3.48 5.47
N LEU A 290 -14.65 -2.45 6.33
CA LEU A 290 -14.37 -2.65 7.76
C LEU A 290 -15.52 -3.39 8.44
N GLU A 291 -16.78 -2.99 8.20
CA GLU A 291 -17.95 -3.69 8.75
C GLU A 291 -18.02 -5.16 8.32
N ASP A 292 -17.72 -5.44 7.04
CA ASP A 292 -17.61 -6.81 6.53
C ASP A 292 -16.50 -7.55 7.29
N TRP A 293 -15.33 -6.94 7.49
CA TRP A 293 -14.22 -7.52 8.27
C TRP A 293 -14.53 -7.75 9.76
N LEU A 294 -15.44 -7.01 10.36
CA LEU A 294 -15.88 -7.23 11.74
C LEU A 294 -16.98 -8.28 11.85
N SER A 295 -17.70 -8.51 10.75
CA SER A 295 -18.84 -9.44 10.66
C SER A 295 -18.47 -10.80 10.05
N GLU A 296 -17.38 -10.87 9.29
CA GLU A 296 -16.91 -12.05 8.58
C GLU A 296 -15.61 -12.58 9.20
N GLY A 297 -15.61 -13.85 9.60
CA GLY A 297 -14.43 -14.49 10.17
C GLY A 297 -14.82 -15.67 11.06
N PRO A 298 -13.82 -16.35 11.65
CA PRO A 298 -14.09 -17.42 12.61
C PRO A 298 -14.77 -16.90 13.89
N GLU A 299 -14.61 -15.61 14.20
CA GLU A 299 -15.14 -14.95 15.39
C GLU A 299 -15.74 -13.59 15.01
N LEU A 300 -16.93 -13.31 15.53
CA LEU A 300 -17.55 -11.99 15.40
C LEU A 300 -16.82 -11.00 16.31
N LEU A 301 -16.32 -9.90 15.75
CA LEU A 301 -15.59 -8.89 16.50
C LEU A 301 -16.52 -7.80 17.07
N PRO A 302 -16.16 -7.19 18.21
CA PRO A 302 -16.88 -6.05 18.73
C PRO A 302 -16.75 -4.87 17.76
N ARG A 303 -17.81 -4.06 17.65
CA ARG A 303 -17.84 -2.82 16.84
C ARG A 303 -17.30 -1.60 17.60
N VAL A 304 -17.04 -1.77 18.89
CA VAL A 304 -16.38 -0.75 19.70
C VAL A 304 -14.88 -1.02 19.66
N PRO A 305 -14.06 -0.06 19.21
CA PRO A 305 -12.62 -0.24 19.16
C PRO A 305 -12.04 -0.35 20.57
N ALA A 306 -11.08 -1.26 20.73
CA ALA A 306 -10.29 -1.43 21.93
C ALA A 306 -9.11 -0.43 21.95
N PRO A 307 -8.58 -0.07 23.13
CA PRO A 307 -7.36 0.72 23.23
C PRO A 307 -6.17 -0.01 22.60
N MET A 308 -5.41 0.65 21.73
CA MET A 308 -4.22 0.07 21.07
C MET A 308 -3.24 -0.53 22.09
N ALA A 309 -3.05 0.14 23.23
CA ALA A 309 -2.19 -0.31 24.32
C ALA A 309 -2.59 -1.68 24.92
N SER A 310 -3.86 -2.09 24.78
CA SER A 310 -4.34 -3.41 25.24
C SER A 310 -4.10 -4.53 24.21
N ILE A 311 -3.89 -4.16 22.95
CA ILE A 311 -3.79 -5.10 21.82
C ILE A 311 -2.36 -5.29 21.34
N ALA A 312 -1.64 -4.18 21.15
CA ALA A 312 -0.27 -4.19 20.64
C ALA A 312 0.67 -5.16 21.39
N PRO A 313 0.69 -5.26 22.73
CA PRO A 313 1.63 -6.13 23.43
C PRO A 313 1.51 -7.61 23.04
N TRP A 314 0.28 -8.15 22.93
CA TRP A 314 0.10 -9.57 22.61
C TRP A 314 0.27 -9.86 21.12
N VAL A 315 -0.07 -8.92 20.23
CA VAL A 315 0.23 -9.06 18.80
C VAL A 315 1.73 -9.04 18.55
N GLU A 316 2.45 -8.15 19.23
CA GLU A 316 3.92 -8.09 19.16
C GLU A 316 4.59 -9.33 19.74
N ASP A 317 4.09 -9.87 20.86
CA ASP A 317 4.58 -11.13 21.41
C ASP A 317 4.35 -12.28 20.44
N ALA A 318 3.16 -12.36 19.84
CA ALA A 318 2.87 -13.37 18.84
C ALA A 318 3.73 -13.24 17.58
N THR A 319 3.99 -12.01 17.15
CA THR A 319 4.91 -11.74 16.04
C THR A 319 6.31 -12.28 16.34
N ARG A 320 6.83 -12.05 17.55
CA ARG A 320 8.15 -12.56 17.98
C ARG A 320 8.21 -14.09 18.11
N ARG A 321 7.08 -14.75 18.44
CA ARG A 321 7.00 -16.21 18.52
C ARG A 321 6.86 -16.90 17.16
N THR A 322 6.57 -16.13 16.11
CA THR A 322 6.30 -16.68 14.77
C THR A 322 7.60 -17.07 14.09
N SER A 323 7.78 -18.37 13.84
CA SER A 323 8.99 -18.92 13.23
C SER A 323 8.95 -18.97 11.69
N THR A 324 7.77 -18.78 11.10
CA THR A 324 7.60 -18.80 9.64
C THR A 324 8.35 -17.61 9.03
N PRO A 325 9.21 -17.78 8.01
CA PRO A 325 9.89 -16.65 7.37
C PRO A 325 8.88 -15.69 6.69
N PRO A 326 9.12 -14.36 6.71
CA PRO A 326 8.26 -13.37 6.04
C PRO A 326 7.88 -13.72 4.59
N ARG A 327 8.83 -14.22 3.80
CA ARG A 327 8.60 -14.60 2.39
C ARG A 327 7.66 -15.78 2.20
N ALA A 328 7.57 -16.67 3.20
CA ALA A 328 6.67 -17.82 3.16
C ALA A 328 5.25 -17.45 3.64
N ALA A 329 5.07 -16.28 4.26
CA ALA A 329 3.79 -15.84 4.83
C ALA A 329 3.57 -14.34 4.60
N LEU A 330 3.62 -13.90 3.34
CA LEU A 330 3.62 -12.47 2.99
C LEU A 330 2.44 -11.67 3.56
N HIS A 331 1.23 -12.22 3.55
CA HIS A 331 0.05 -11.53 4.12
C HIS A 331 0.10 -11.45 5.65
N LEU A 332 0.66 -12.47 6.31
CA LEU A 332 0.87 -12.47 7.75
C LEU A 332 1.92 -11.44 8.16
N PHE A 333 3.04 -11.41 7.44
CA PHE A 333 4.10 -10.43 7.64
C PHE A 333 3.63 -9.00 7.36
N ALA A 334 2.87 -8.81 6.27
CA ALA A 334 2.22 -7.54 5.99
C ALA A 334 1.34 -7.12 7.17
N ALA A 335 0.37 -7.93 7.60
CA ALA A 335 -0.49 -7.57 8.73
C ALA A 335 0.33 -7.18 9.99
N ALA A 336 1.35 -7.97 10.35
CA ALA A 336 2.22 -7.69 11.49
C ALA A 336 2.99 -6.35 11.36
N CYS A 337 3.38 -5.96 10.15
CA CYS A 337 4.03 -4.67 9.89
C CYS A 337 3.11 -3.48 10.20
N TRP A 338 1.82 -3.56 9.86
CA TRP A 338 0.86 -2.49 10.14
C TRP A 338 0.51 -2.43 11.63
N PHE A 339 0.38 -3.57 12.31
CA PHE A 339 0.24 -3.60 13.77
C PHE A 339 1.48 -2.99 14.47
N SER A 340 2.68 -3.30 14.00
CA SER A 340 3.92 -2.71 14.53
C SER A 340 3.99 -1.19 14.29
N LEU A 341 3.48 -0.71 13.16
CA LEU A 341 3.37 0.73 12.88
C LEU A 341 2.33 1.40 13.78
N ALA A 342 1.15 0.80 13.95
CA ALA A 342 0.06 1.34 14.75
C ALA A 342 0.35 1.33 16.25
N ALA A 343 1.18 0.39 16.74
CA ALA A 343 1.64 0.38 18.13
C ALA A 343 2.52 1.60 18.52
N ARG A 344 2.76 2.53 17.59
CA ARG A 344 3.56 3.75 17.76
C ARG A 344 2.73 5.04 17.71
N SER A 345 1.40 4.93 17.54
CA SER A 345 0.48 6.07 17.51
C SER A 345 0.13 6.57 18.90
#